data_AF-A0A222EQ21-F1
#
_entry.id   AF-A0A222EQ21-F1
#
_cell.length_a   1.000
_cell.length_b   1.000
_cell.length_c   1.000
_cell.angle_alpha   90.00
_cell.angle_beta   90.00
_cell.angle_gamma   90.00
#
_symmetry.space_group_name_H-M   'P 1'
#
loop_
_entity.id
_entity.type
_entity.pdbx_description
1 polymer ?
#
loop_
_entity_poly.entity_id
_entity_poly.type
_entity_poly.pdbx_seq_one_letter_code
_entity_poly.pdbx_strand_id
1 'polypeptide(L)'
;MKKNFENKWKVVNNNKGNISIIRFIKFIFLNLCFDKTFIYFNISTFFFSFIFALYSSFLTSNSDISILFDFYTLFFIGVIMFLQVIRVCYYLFIRKSEDKTLFIIVSNTMSRLKFFITIFFVNLILILFQVLFSFIIFNLFNILINHNNLSDNIILQKTSTFIWFASTILTILCDFVVFLFIIVKSQAAMTILTLLLAFTFVANLPLRYLKTSEEVKTLSFDGGQEYNVPQVYEAFDLQNRINKGNIKYKYLSSYINNFYLNNNGLLYDDDFTTDPLKSSRLNLWEELGVIVDKNDPNSYGQFNYAFNNLKLKNTNNSEIPYAWRSDANSSEPINRYSIQLVINKRYINQNELLSLYNNAKDNTKALIIKDIYDFSNQIISSIVNYQKSLYLLYQNFSLIDLNNSFIVPKSSSGYSDKINLKEEYWNSTYNYNFYPNGTKINDVVFYDSEEDGSLKQFINEVLSNPVFFATRLVEKYFLSDTNTYKNILEKKLLKNNENYTKYISSRNFFNWFSMISPFYSLWSSYTYFSGNSANDIWFSLTNYDIPSIVFDAQDNIFLPYVQYTLQTDTSDFLYKNNYDKFIKPDLFIYLYLIVTFILLYIAYYKFRRIDI
;
A
#
# COMPACT_ATOMS: atom_id res chain seq x y z
N MET A 1 77.64 35.27 -20.49
CA MET A 1 77.00 34.55 -19.37
C MET A 1 75.74 35.24 -18.82
N LYS A 2 75.71 36.58 -18.63
CA LYS A 2 74.51 37.31 -18.14
C LYS A 2 73.26 37.18 -19.05
N LYS A 3 73.45 37.26 -20.37
CA LYS A 3 72.39 37.09 -21.40
C LYS A 3 71.77 35.68 -21.45
N ASN A 4 72.54 34.64 -21.13
CA ASN A 4 72.03 33.25 -21.09
C ASN A 4 71.25 32.95 -19.80
N PHE A 5 71.52 33.69 -18.71
CA PHE A 5 70.76 33.59 -17.47
C PHE A 5 69.42 34.34 -17.56
N GLU A 6 69.41 35.52 -18.19
CA GLU A 6 68.17 36.27 -18.46
C GLU A 6 67.26 35.56 -19.47
N ASN A 7 67.81 34.92 -20.51
CA ASN A 7 67.02 34.12 -21.44
C ASN A 7 66.49 32.82 -20.80
N LYS A 8 67.23 32.17 -19.89
CA LYS A 8 66.70 31.02 -19.12
C LYS A 8 65.58 31.44 -18.16
N TRP A 9 65.66 32.60 -17.51
CA TRP A 9 64.57 33.11 -16.66
C TRP A 9 63.34 33.57 -17.47
N LYS A 10 63.51 34.16 -18.65
CA LYS A 10 62.38 34.45 -19.56
C LYS A 10 61.71 33.19 -20.11
N VAL A 11 62.47 32.12 -20.40
CA VAL A 11 61.89 30.85 -20.87
C VAL A 11 61.19 30.09 -19.74
N VAL A 12 61.65 30.19 -18.50
CA VAL A 12 60.96 29.61 -17.32
C VAL A 12 59.69 30.41 -16.97
N ASN A 13 59.68 31.74 -17.13
CA ASN A 13 58.46 32.54 -16.97
C ASN A 13 57.45 32.37 -18.12
N ASN A 14 57.89 31.96 -19.31
CA ASN A 14 57.01 31.74 -20.46
C ASN A 14 56.39 30.33 -20.51
N ASN A 15 56.95 29.35 -19.79
CA ASN A 15 56.30 28.07 -19.55
C ASN A 15 55.63 28.05 -18.18
N LYS A 16 54.62 28.92 -17.98
CA LYS A 16 53.52 28.63 -17.06
C LYS A 16 52.83 27.37 -17.56
N GLY A 17 53.36 26.21 -17.21
CA GLY A 17 52.75 24.92 -17.52
C GLY A 17 51.38 24.90 -16.86
N ASN A 18 50.34 25.22 -17.62
CA ASN A 18 48.96 25.10 -17.17
C ASN A 18 48.75 23.65 -16.73
N ILE A 19 48.61 23.43 -15.43
CA ILE A 19 48.22 22.11 -14.91
C ILE A 19 46.86 21.82 -15.54
N SER A 20 46.73 20.67 -16.22
CA SER A 20 45.44 20.22 -16.75
C SER A 20 44.50 19.85 -15.59
N ILE A 21 43.21 20.13 -15.71
CA ILE A 21 42.18 19.81 -14.71
C ILE A 21 42.26 18.33 -14.26
N ILE A 22 42.45 17.40 -15.20
CA ILE A 22 42.54 15.95 -14.91
C ILE A 22 43.72 15.61 -13.98
N ARG A 23 44.89 16.21 -14.20
CA ARG A 23 46.06 16.01 -13.32
C ARG A 23 45.79 16.56 -11.92
N PHE A 24 45.06 17.67 -11.82
CA PHE A 24 44.70 18.26 -10.54
C PHE A 24 43.63 17.42 -9.80
N ILE A 25 42.63 16.89 -10.50
CA ILE A 25 41.66 15.91 -9.96
C ILE A 25 42.42 14.71 -9.37
N LYS A 26 43.34 14.11 -10.13
CA LYS A 26 44.15 12.97 -9.66
C LYS A 26 44.96 13.32 -8.41
N PHE A 27 45.56 14.50 -8.37
CA PHE A 27 46.30 14.99 -7.22
C PHE A 27 45.42 15.16 -5.97
N ILE A 28 44.24 15.78 -6.10
CA ILE A 28 43.29 15.93 -4.97
C ILE A 28 42.82 14.56 -4.49
N PHE A 29 42.47 13.67 -5.41
CA PHE A 29 41.97 12.34 -5.07
C PHE A 29 43.02 11.52 -4.30
N LEU A 30 44.29 11.54 -4.75
CA LEU A 30 45.40 10.92 -4.03
C LEU A 30 45.56 11.49 -2.62
N ASN A 31 45.46 12.81 -2.45
CA ASN A 31 45.53 13.43 -1.12
C ASN A 31 44.39 13.00 -0.20
N LEU A 32 43.18 12.83 -0.72
CA LEU A 32 42.05 12.31 0.05
C LEU A 32 42.30 10.88 0.51
N CYS A 33 42.86 10.02 -0.36
CA CYS A 33 43.24 8.65 0.02
C CYS A 33 44.31 8.58 1.12
N PHE A 34 45.11 9.62 1.35
CA PHE A 34 46.05 9.65 2.47
C PHE A 34 45.43 10.09 3.79
N ASP A 35 44.21 10.64 3.80
CA ASP A 35 43.50 10.97 5.04
C ASP A 35 42.81 9.72 5.60
N LYS A 36 43.30 9.22 6.75
CA LYS A 36 42.71 8.07 7.45
C LYS A 36 41.22 8.24 7.73
N THR A 37 40.78 9.46 8.05
CA THR A 37 39.36 9.72 8.34
C THR A 37 38.50 9.54 7.10
N PHE A 38 38.97 9.97 5.93
CA PHE A 38 38.29 9.75 4.66
C PHE A 38 38.12 8.25 4.38
N ILE A 39 39.17 7.45 4.57
CA ILE A 39 39.10 5.99 4.39
C ILE A 39 38.04 5.38 5.31
N TYR A 40 38.02 5.74 6.60
CA TYR A 40 37.05 5.19 7.56
C TYR A 40 35.60 5.49 7.19
N PHE A 41 35.28 6.72 6.75
CA PHE A 41 33.93 7.06 6.31
C PHE A 41 33.52 6.26 5.07
N ASN A 42 34.38 6.13 4.05
CA ASN A 42 34.05 5.35 2.85
C ASN A 42 33.88 3.85 3.18
N ILE A 43 34.73 3.27 4.04
CA ILE A 43 34.55 1.88 4.49
C ILE A 43 33.21 1.73 5.25
N SER A 44 32.86 2.67 6.12
CA SER A 44 31.59 2.66 6.85
C SER A 44 30.39 2.72 5.91
N THR A 45 30.42 3.57 4.88
CA THR A 45 29.33 3.68 3.88
C THR A 45 29.12 2.37 3.10
N PHE A 46 30.22 1.71 2.73
CA PHE A 46 30.20 0.45 2.02
C PHE A 46 29.71 -0.69 2.90
N PHE A 47 30.21 -0.75 4.14
CA PHE A 47 29.81 -1.75 5.12
C PHE A 47 28.32 -1.66 5.46
N PHE A 48 27.79 -0.44 5.60
CA PHE A 48 26.37 -0.24 5.86
C PHE A 48 25.50 -0.71 4.70
N SER A 49 25.86 -0.35 3.47
CA SER A 49 25.13 -0.79 2.26
C SER A 49 25.19 -2.31 2.09
N PHE A 50 26.32 -2.92 2.42
CA PHE A 50 26.49 -4.36 2.40
C PHE A 50 25.59 -5.09 3.40
N ILE A 51 25.56 -4.66 4.67
CA ILE A 51 24.71 -5.28 5.70
C ILE A 51 23.23 -5.20 5.32
N PHE A 52 22.77 -4.04 4.87
CA PHE A 52 21.36 -3.85 4.52
C PHE A 52 20.97 -4.65 3.29
N ALA A 53 21.82 -4.70 2.26
CA ALA A 53 21.57 -5.54 1.09
C ALA A 53 21.48 -7.02 1.48
N LEU A 54 22.41 -7.51 2.30
CA LEU A 54 22.39 -8.87 2.81
C LEU A 54 21.11 -9.15 3.62
N TYR A 55 20.72 -8.27 4.54
CA TYR A 55 19.48 -8.44 5.32
C TYR A 55 18.23 -8.42 4.42
N SER A 56 18.15 -7.48 3.47
CA SER A 56 17.01 -7.36 2.56
C SER A 56 16.79 -8.61 1.72
N SER A 57 17.88 -9.34 1.39
CA SER A 57 17.80 -10.56 0.60
C SER A 57 17.12 -11.73 1.29
N PHE A 58 17.00 -11.70 2.63
CA PHE A 58 16.32 -12.72 3.42
C PHE A 58 14.84 -12.44 3.67
N LEU A 59 14.34 -11.26 3.28
CA LEU A 59 12.92 -10.93 3.43
C LEU A 59 12.09 -11.57 2.33
N THR A 60 10.97 -12.18 2.72
CA THR A 60 10.04 -12.86 1.79
C THR A 60 8.88 -11.97 1.36
N SER A 61 8.50 -10.98 2.18
CA SER A 61 7.42 -10.05 1.87
C SER A 61 7.94 -8.79 1.19
N ASN A 62 7.32 -8.41 0.08
CA ASN A 62 7.65 -7.18 -0.64
C ASN A 62 7.29 -5.91 0.16
N SER A 63 6.30 -5.98 1.04
CA SER A 63 5.94 -4.90 1.97
C SER A 63 7.11 -4.56 2.88
N ASP A 64 7.74 -5.59 3.44
CA ASP A 64 8.80 -5.46 4.43
C ASP A 64 10.08 -4.96 3.76
N ILE A 65 10.34 -5.42 2.54
CA ILE A 65 11.42 -4.92 1.69
C ILE A 65 11.23 -3.42 1.41
N SER A 66 10.00 -2.98 1.08
CA SER A 66 9.69 -1.57 0.85
C SER A 66 9.97 -0.71 2.08
N ILE A 67 9.47 -1.12 3.26
CA ILE A 67 9.67 -0.42 4.54
C ILE A 67 11.16 -0.34 4.91
N LEU A 68 11.88 -1.45 4.78
CA LEU A 68 13.31 -1.53 5.07
C LEU A 68 14.11 -0.61 4.15
N PHE A 69 13.82 -0.62 2.85
CA PHE A 69 14.57 0.15 1.87
C PHE A 69 14.35 1.66 2.03
N ASP A 70 13.13 2.05 2.41
CA ASP A 70 12.82 3.43 2.78
C ASP A 70 13.60 3.89 4.02
N PHE A 71 13.71 3.03 5.04
CA PHE A 71 14.57 3.29 6.20
C PHE A 71 16.06 3.36 5.81
N TYR A 72 16.53 2.44 4.97
CA TYR A 72 17.90 2.45 4.44
C TYR A 72 18.20 3.77 3.72
N THR A 73 17.32 4.20 2.82
CA THR A 73 17.52 5.44 2.05
C THR A 73 17.58 6.65 2.97
N LEU A 74 16.67 6.73 3.96
CA LEU A 74 16.65 7.78 4.96
C LEU A 74 17.95 7.83 5.76
N PHE A 75 18.43 6.70 6.26
CA PHE A 75 19.66 6.64 7.05
C PHE A 75 20.92 6.89 6.20
N PHE A 76 20.97 6.32 4.99
CA PHE A 76 22.10 6.46 4.08
C PHE A 76 22.30 7.91 3.63
N ILE A 77 21.24 8.56 3.14
CA ILE A 77 21.31 9.96 2.70
C ILE A 77 21.39 10.88 3.92
N GLY A 78 20.48 10.69 4.88
CA GLY A 78 20.27 11.60 6.00
C GLY A 78 21.40 11.60 7.01
N VAL A 79 22.09 10.49 7.23
CA VAL A 79 23.16 10.40 8.24
C VAL A 79 24.52 10.16 7.60
N ILE A 80 24.67 9.05 6.89
CA ILE A 80 25.99 8.57 6.46
C ILE A 80 26.59 9.52 5.41
N MET A 81 25.89 9.71 4.30
CA MET A 81 26.36 10.57 3.22
C MET A 81 26.36 12.03 3.65
N PHE A 82 25.41 12.45 4.49
CA PHE A 82 25.40 13.80 5.05
C PHE A 82 26.71 14.13 5.80
N LEU A 83 27.12 13.26 6.73
CA LEU A 83 28.38 13.42 7.46
C LEU A 83 29.61 13.35 6.55
N GLN A 84 29.57 12.46 5.55
CA GLN A 84 30.65 12.33 4.58
C GLN A 84 30.81 13.59 3.74
N VAL A 85 29.73 14.16 3.22
CA VAL A 85 29.74 15.41 2.43
C VAL A 85 30.32 16.55 3.26
N ILE A 86 29.88 16.72 4.51
CA ILE A 86 30.43 17.73 5.42
C ILE A 86 31.92 17.55 5.61
N ARG A 87 32.37 16.32 5.88
CA ARG A 87 33.76 16.02 6.16
C ARG A 87 34.68 16.30 4.97
N VAL A 88 34.28 15.86 3.77
CA VAL A 88 35.07 16.06 2.56
C VAL A 88 35.11 17.55 2.20
N CYS A 89 33.98 18.26 2.29
CA CYS A 89 33.93 19.70 2.05
C CYS A 89 34.81 20.47 3.04
N TYR A 90 34.74 20.14 4.35
CA TYR A 90 35.58 20.76 5.37
C TYR A 90 37.08 20.54 5.09
N TYR A 91 37.46 19.30 4.73
CA TYR A 91 38.84 18.97 4.42
C TYR A 91 39.36 19.77 3.22
N LEU A 92 38.59 19.85 2.14
CA LEU A 92 39.03 20.49 0.89
C LEU A 92 38.94 22.03 0.91
N PHE A 93 37.85 22.60 1.44
CA PHE A 93 37.58 24.04 1.37
C PHE A 93 38.06 24.84 2.58
N ILE A 94 38.38 24.19 3.71
CA ILE A 94 38.89 24.88 4.91
C ILE A 94 40.30 24.41 5.20
N ARG A 95 40.48 23.13 5.54
CA ARG A 95 41.77 22.62 6.03
C ARG A 95 42.87 22.71 4.98
N LYS A 96 42.58 22.37 3.72
CA LYS A 96 43.58 22.38 2.64
C LYS A 96 43.81 23.73 2.00
N SER A 97 42.83 24.63 2.01
CA SER A 97 43.08 26.04 1.65
C SER A 97 43.98 26.75 2.66
N GLU A 98 43.93 26.35 3.93
CA GLU A 98 44.79 26.90 4.99
C GLU A 98 46.22 26.33 5.00
N ASP A 99 46.46 25.20 4.32
CA ASP A 99 47.73 24.46 4.32
C ASP A 99 48.75 25.13 3.37
N LYS A 100 49.69 25.89 3.95
CA LYS A 100 50.47 26.94 3.26
C LYS A 100 51.56 26.50 2.27
N THR A 101 51.70 25.22 1.96
CA THR A 101 52.85 24.72 1.19
C THR A 101 52.46 24.24 -0.20
N LEU A 102 51.94 23.02 -0.32
CA LEU A 102 51.69 22.37 -1.60
C LEU A 102 50.43 22.93 -2.30
N PHE A 103 49.41 23.29 -1.52
CA PHE A 103 48.15 23.81 -2.05
C PHE A 103 48.27 25.26 -2.55
N ILE A 104 49.08 26.09 -1.90
CA ILE A 104 49.37 27.47 -2.34
C ILE A 104 50.20 27.48 -3.63
N ILE A 105 51.18 26.60 -3.77
CA ILE A 105 51.98 26.50 -5.01
C ILE A 105 51.09 26.07 -6.19
N VAL A 106 50.15 25.15 -5.96
CA VAL A 106 49.20 24.70 -6.99
C VAL A 106 48.09 25.72 -7.26
N SER A 107 47.59 26.44 -6.24
CA SER A 107 46.60 27.50 -6.43
C SER A 107 47.16 28.71 -7.20
N ASN A 108 48.45 29.02 -7.03
CA ASN A 108 49.13 30.09 -7.77
C ASN A 108 49.43 29.76 -9.24
N THR A 109 49.40 28.47 -9.61
CA THR A 109 49.64 28.02 -10.99
C THR A 109 48.35 27.78 -11.79
N MET A 110 47.19 27.72 -11.11
CA MET A 110 45.87 27.58 -11.72
C MET A 110 45.00 28.84 -11.52
N SER A 111 43.99 29.04 -12.37
CA SER A 111 43.00 30.09 -12.12
C SER A 111 42.08 29.71 -10.96
N ARG A 112 41.64 30.70 -10.15
CA ARG A 112 40.74 30.49 -9.00
C ARG A 112 39.43 29.77 -9.39
N LEU A 113 38.90 30.04 -10.58
CA LEU A 113 37.73 29.33 -11.14
C LEU A 113 38.02 27.84 -11.37
N LYS A 114 39.13 27.52 -12.06
CA LYS A 114 39.50 26.13 -12.34
C LYS A 114 39.76 25.37 -11.05
N PHE A 115 40.39 26.01 -10.07
CA PHE A 115 40.63 25.42 -8.76
C PHE A 115 39.32 25.09 -8.02
N PHE A 116 38.41 26.06 -7.90
CA PHE A 116 37.12 25.88 -7.26
C PHE A 116 36.29 24.77 -7.91
N ILE A 117 36.13 24.83 -9.25
CA ILE A 117 35.39 23.82 -10.01
C ILE A 117 36.02 22.43 -9.85
N THR A 118 37.35 22.33 -9.83
CA THR A 118 38.00 21.03 -9.70
C THR A 118 37.76 20.39 -8.33
N ILE A 119 37.87 21.15 -7.25
CA ILE A 119 37.55 20.67 -5.89
C ILE A 119 36.10 20.23 -5.80
N PHE A 120 35.20 21.07 -6.29
CA PHE A 120 33.76 20.79 -6.31
C PHE A 120 33.45 19.51 -7.10
N PHE A 121 34.05 19.36 -8.29
CA PHE A 121 33.85 18.19 -9.14
C PHE A 121 34.36 16.89 -8.50
N VAL A 122 35.46 16.95 -7.74
CA VAL A 122 35.94 15.79 -6.96
C VAL A 122 34.91 15.35 -5.93
N ASN A 123 34.24 16.29 -5.24
CA ASN A 123 33.17 15.94 -4.30
C ASN A 123 32.01 15.25 -5.00
N LEU A 124 31.59 15.75 -6.16
CA LEU A 124 30.51 15.14 -6.94
C LEU A 124 30.85 13.71 -7.39
N ILE A 125 32.08 13.48 -7.88
CA ILE A 125 32.52 12.13 -8.25
C ILE A 125 32.43 11.17 -7.06
N LEU A 126 32.86 11.61 -5.88
CA LEU A 126 32.82 10.78 -4.66
C LEU A 126 31.39 10.44 -4.25
N ILE A 127 30.49 11.41 -4.29
CA ILE A 127 29.06 11.19 -4.01
C ILE A 127 28.48 10.18 -4.99
N LEU A 128 28.68 10.38 -6.30
CA LEU A 128 28.16 9.50 -7.34
C LEU A 128 28.73 8.09 -7.22
N PHE A 129 30.02 7.95 -6.95
CA PHE A 129 30.66 6.65 -6.74
C PHE A 129 30.04 5.89 -5.56
N GLN A 130 29.78 6.57 -4.45
CA GLN A 130 29.15 5.97 -3.27
C GLN A 130 27.71 5.50 -3.53
N VAL A 131 26.91 6.34 -4.19
CA VAL A 131 25.53 6.02 -4.56
C VAL A 131 25.49 4.84 -5.55
N LEU A 132 26.33 4.88 -6.59
CA LEU A 132 26.42 3.80 -7.58
C LEU A 132 26.89 2.49 -6.96
N PHE A 133 27.86 2.53 -6.06
CA PHE A 133 28.33 1.34 -5.36
C PHE A 133 27.22 0.71 -4.51
N SER A 134 26.48 1.52 -3.74
CA SER A 134 25.31 1.05 -3.00
C SER A 134 24.29 0.38 -3.94
N PHE A 135 23.92 1.03 -5.04
CA PHE A 135 23.01 0.47 -6.03
C PHE A 135 23.48 -0.89 -6.57
N ILE A 136 24.76 -1.00 -6.93
CA ILE A 136 25.35 -2.23 -7.47
C ILE A 136 25.26 -3.35 -6.43
N ILE A 137 25.58 -3.07 -5.16
CA ILE A 137 25.50 -4.05 -4.08
C ILE A 137 24.08 -4.58 -3.91
N PHE A 138 23.07 -3.71 -3.79
CA PHE A 138 21.69 -4.15 -3.59
C PHE A 138 21.20 -5.05 -4.72
N ASN A 139 21.44 -4.66 -5.97
CA ASN A 139 21.01 -5.43 -7.12
C ASN A 139 21.78 -6.74 -7.27
N LEU A 140 23.09 -6.74 -6.98
CA LEU A 140 23.90 -7.96 -7.00
C LEU A 140 23.41 -8.98 -5.98
N PHE A 141 23.15 -8.56 -4.73
CA PHE A 141 22.63 -9.46 -3.69
C PHE A 141 21.24 -9.99 -4.03
N ASN A 142 20.36 -9.12 -4.56
CA ASN A 142 19.02 -9.54 -4.99
C ASN A 142 19.09 -10.60 -6.10
N ILE A 143 19.96 -10.42 -7.10
CA ILE A 143 20.14 -11.41 -8.18
C ILE A 143 20.72 -12.72 -7.66
N LEU A 144 21.73 -12.66 -6.77
CA LEU A 144 22.43 -13.87 -6.29
C LEU A 144 21.57 -14.75 -5.37
N ILE A 145 20.72 -14.15 -4.54
CA ILE A 145 19.98 -14.87 -3.48
C ILE A 145 18.52 -15.12 -3.90
N ASN A 146 17.87 -14.16 -4.56
CA ASN A 146 16.45 -14.23 -4.94
C ASN A 146 16.23 -14.56 -6.42
N HIS A 147 17.04 -15.47 -6.98
CA HIS A 147 17.01 -15.84 -8.40
C HIS A 147 15.60 -16.24 -8.92
N ASN A 148 14.69 -16.67 -8.03
CA ASN A 148 13.34 -17.12 -8.40
C ASN A 148 12.23 -16.05 -8.25
N ASN A 149 12.50 -14.90 -7.61
CA ASN A 149 11.52 -13.83 -7.37
C ASN A 149 11.72 -12.62 -8.29
N LEU A 150 12.21 -12.84 -9.51
CA LEU A 150 12.39 -11.82 -10.55
C LEU A 150 11.06 -11.15 -10.99
N SER A 151 9.91 -11.65 -10.54
CA SER A 151 8.58 -11.14 -10.94
C SER A 151 8.17 -9.84 -10.25
N ASP A 152 8.79 -9.43 -9.14
CA ASP A 152 8.39 -8.21 -8.43
C ASP A 152 9.39 -7.07 -8.64
N ASN A 153 9.02 -6.15 -9.53
CA ASN A 153 9.79 -4.97 -9.95
C ASN A 153 10.08 -3.95 -8.81
N ILE A 154 9.62 -4.19 -7.59
CA ILE A 154 9.69 -3.22 -6.49
C ILE A 154 11.13 -2.93 -6.06
N ILE A 155 11.99 -3.95 -5.98
CA ILE A 155 13.39 -3.75 -5.60
C ILE A 155 14.11 -2.89 -6.65
N LEU A 156 13.87 -3.17 -7.94
CA LEU A 156 14.43 -2.39 -9.04
C LEU A 156 13.85 -0.96 -9.06
N GLN A 157 12.55 -0.80 -8.81
CA GLN A 157 11.91 0.52 -8.71
C GLN A 157 12.51 1.34 -7.57
N LYS A 158 12.60 0.77 -6.36
CA LYS A 158 13.16 1.42 -5.18
C LYS A 158 14.64 1.78 -5.38
N THR A 159 15.45 0.84 -5.87
CA THR A 159 16.89 1.08 -6.10
C THR A 159 17.17 2.05 -7.25
N SER A 160 16.37 2.03 -8.31
CA SER A 160 16.45 3.01 -9.41
C SER A 160 16.08 4.40 -8.93
N THR A 161 15.00 4.51 -8.14
CA THR A 161 14.61 5.78 -7.52
C THR A 161 15.68 6.31 -6.59
N PHE A 162 16.28 5.43 -5.79
CA PHE A 162 17.40 5.76 -4.92
C PHE A 162 18.59 6.37 -5.68
N ILE A 163 19.03 5.80 -6.81
CA ILE A 163 20.19 6.34 -7.55
C ILE A 163 19.98 7.81 -7.91
N TRP A 164 18.91 8.11 -8.65
CA TRP A 164 18.74 9.44 -9.20
C TRP A 164 18.41 10.44 -8.08
N PHE A 165 17.60 10.02 -7.10
CA PHE A 165 17.20 10.86 -5.98
C PHE A 165 18.39 11.18 -5.06
N ALA A 166 19.14 10.17 -4.62
CA ALA A 166 20.31 10.35 -3.75
C ALA A 166 21.38 11.20 -4.44
N SER A 167 21.65 10.94 -5.72
CA SER A 167 22.62 11.73 -6.49
C SER A 167 22.22 13.21 -6.56
N THR A 168 20.95 13.49 -6.78
CA THR A 168 20.42 14.87 -6.90
C THR A 168 20.46 15.58 -5.55
N ILE A 169 19.93 14.97 -4.49
CA ILE A 169 19.88 15.59 -3.16
C ILE A 169 21.28 15.77 -2.55
N LEU A 170 22.17 14.80 -2.70
CA LEU A 170 23.52 14.93 -2.16
C LEU A 170 24.33 15.99 -2.90
N THR A 171 24.04 16.23 -4.18
CA THR A 171 24.59 17.37 -4.93
C THR A 171 24.07 18.70 -4.37
N ILE A 172 22.75 18.82 -4.19
CA ILE A 172 22.11 19.99 -3.55
C ILE A 172 22.71 20.26 -2.16
N LEU A 173 22.91 19.20 -1.37
CA LEU A 173 23.54 19.29 -0.06
C LEU A 173 24.99 19.75 -0.15
N CYS A 174 25.76 19.20 -1.10
CA CYS A 174 27.16 19.59 -1.31
C CYS A 174 27.27 21.08 -1.65
N ASP A 175 26.42 21.59 -2.55
CA ASP A 175 26.34 23.01 -2.90
C ASP A 175 26.09 23.87 -1.65
N PHE A 176 25.11 23.47 -0.85
CA PHE A 176 24.73 24.18 0.38
C PHE A 176 25.86 24.20 1.42
N VAL A 177 26.53 23.06 1.63
CA VAL A 177 27.66 22.93 2.56
C VAL A 177 28.84 23.79 2.12
N VAL A 178 29.18 23.77 0.83
CA VAL A 178 30.25 24.60 0.25
C VAL A 178 29.93 26.08 0.43
N PHE A 179 28.70 26.49 0.14
CA PHE A 179 28.23 27.85 0.39
C PHE A 179 28.40 28.24 1.87
N LEU A 180 27.93 27.42 2.81
CA LEU A 180 28.03 27.70 4.24
C LEU A 180 29.48 27.87 4.71
N PHE A 181 30.38 26.96 4.33
CA PHE A 181 31.78 27.04 4.75
C PHE A 181 32.53 28.25 4.19
N ILE A 182 32.15 28.75 3.01
CA ILE A 182 32.78 29.93 2.42
C ILE A 182 32.19 31.22 2.99
N ILE A 183 30.88 31.25 3.27
CA ILE A 183 30.17 32.46 3.69
C ILE A 183 30.28 32.69 5.20
N VAL A 184 30.17 31.64 5.98
CA VAL A 184 30.09 31.67 7.44
C VAL A 184 31.39 31.11 8.04
N LYS A 185 31.71 31.51 9.29
CA LYS A 185 32.82 30.89 10.02
C LYS A 185 32.57 29.39 10.20
N SER A 186 33.61 28.58 10.10
CA SER A 186 33.55 27.11 10.15
C SER A 186 32.76 26.57 11.35
N GLN A 187 32.96 27.12 12.55
CA GLN A 187 32.24 26.69 13.76
C GLN A 187 30.72 26.93 13.66
N ALA A 188 30.30 28.10 13.16
CA ALA A 188 28.88 28.42 13.01
C ALA A 188 28.26 27.60 11.86
N ALA A 189 28.98 27.36 10.77
CA ALA A 189 28.54 26.45 9.71
C ALA A 189 28.30 25.03 10.25
N MET A 190 29.20 24.50 11.09
CA MET A 190 29.02 23.19 11.72
C MET A 190 27.80 23.15 12.65
N THR A 191 27.51 24.20 13.42
CA THR A 191 26.30 24.27 14.25
C THR A 191 25.03 24.22 13.40
N ILE A 192 24.97 24.98 12.31
CA ILE A 192 23.83 24.98 11.38
C ILE A 192 23.62 23.59 10.77
N LEU A 193 24.71 22.94 10.33
CA LEU A 193 24.65 21.61 9.73
C LEU A 193 24.18 20.53 10.72
N THR A 194 24.59 20.61 11.98
CA THR A 194 24.11 19.70 13.03
C THR A 194 22.62 19.89 13.31
N LEU A 195 22.14 21.14 13.35
CA LEU A 195 20.71 21.43 13.50
C LEU A 195 19.91 20.89 12.30
N LEU A 196 20.45 21.04 11.10
CA LEU A 196 19.84 20.56 9.86
C LEU A 196 19.72 19.02 9.87
N LEU A 197 20.76 18.31 10.33
CA LEU A 197 20.73 16.85 10.56
C LEU A 197 19.72 16.41 11.63
N ALA A 198 19.42 17.25 12.63
CA ALA A 198 18.37 16.93 13.60
C ALA A 198 16.98 17.05 12.96
N PHE A 199 16.76 18.08 12.14
CA PHE A 199 15.47 18.34 11.51
C PHE A 199 15.08 17.31 10.45
N THR A 200 16.01 16.58 9.82
CA THR A 200 15.67 15.47 8.91
C THR A 200 14.74 14.44 9.55
N PHE A 201 14.92 14.14 10.83
CA PHE A 201 14.15 13.10 11.53
C PHE A 201 12.82 13.59 12.10
N VAL A 202 12.64 14.90 12.24
CA VAL A 202 11.47 15.52 12.86
C VAL A 202 10.45 15.99 11.80
N ALA A 203 10.85 16.06 10.54
CA ALA A 203 10.08 16.65 9.45
C ALA A 203 8.71 16.01 9.20
N ASN A 204 8.52 14.73 9.56
CA ASN A 204 7.25 14.03 9.37
C ASN A 204 6.25 14.16 10.53
N LEU A 205 6.68 14.65 11.71
CA LEU A 205 5.78 14.78 12.86
C LEU A 205 4.53 15.61 12.57
N PRO A 206 4.59 16.75 11.85
CA PRO A 206 3.40 17.53 11.55
C PRO A 206 2.34 16.78 10.74
N LEU A 207 2.75 15.88 9.84
CA LEU A 207 1.80 15.04 9.09
C LEU A 207 1.08 14.06 10.02
N ARG A 208 1.82 13.47 10.96
CA ARG A 208 1.24 12.54 11.95
C ARG A 208 0.22 13.24 12.82
N TYR A 209 0.56 14.41 13.35
CA TYR A 209 -0.39 15.21 14.13
C TYR A 209 -1.63 15.61 13.31
N LEU A 210 -1.45 15.93 12.02
CA LEU A 210 -2.57 16.21 11.14
C LEU A 210 -3.49 14.99 11.00
N LYS A 211 -2.95 13.82 10.60
CA LYS A 211 -3.72 12.57 10.43
C LYS A 211 -4.44 12.17 11.72
N THR A 212 -3.75 12.15 12.86
CA THR A 212 -4.37 11.83 14.15
C THR A 212 -5.46 12.84 14.54
N SER A 213 -5.30 14.12 14.19
CA SER A 213 -6.36 15.11 14.42
C SER A 213 -7.59 14.91 13.53
N GLU A 214 -7.43 14.24 12.38
CA GLU A 214 -8.50 14.00 11.41
C GLU A 214 -9.30 12.73 11.71
N GLU A 215 -8.72 11.76 12.42
CA GLU A 215 -9.40 10.54 12.87
C GLU A 215 -10.70 10.83 13.64
N VAL A 216 -10.75 11.95 14.36
CA VAL A 216 -11.90 12.38 15.16
C VAL A 216 -12.81 13.41 14.46
N LYS A 217 -12.48 13.85 13.25
CA LYS A 217 -13.24 14.88 12.52
C LYS A 217 -14.25 14.23 11.58
N THR A 218 -15.46 14.75 11.57
CA THR A 218 -16.53 14.37 10.63
C THR A 218 -16.78 15.44 9.57
N LEU A 219 -17.14 15.00 8.38
CA LEU A 219 -17.62 15.84 7.28
C LEU A 219 -19.11 15.57 7.08
N SER A 220 -19.92 16.61 7.21
CA SER A 220 -21.37 16.52 7.01
C SER A 220 -21.75 16.82 5.56
N PHE A 221 -22.61 16.01 4.98
CA PHE A 221 -23.15 16.14 3.63
C PHE A 221 -24.64 16.45 3.69
N ASP A 222 -25.15 17.04 2.61
CA ASP A 222 -26.58 17.31 2.46
C ASP A 222 -27.41 16.02 2.58
N GLY A 223 -28.59 16.09 3.21
CA GLY A 223 -29.37 14.91 3.59
C GLY A 223 -28.95 14.24 4.91
N GLY A 224 -28.14 14.93 5.74
CA GLY A 224 -27.89 14.54 7.15
C GLY A 224 -26.89 13.41 7.35
N GLN A 225 -26.13 13.04 6.32
CA GLN A 225 -25.11 12.00 6.43
C GLN A 225 -23.76 12.59 6.84
N GLU A 226 -23.07 11.89 7.72
CA GLU A 226 -21.74 12.28 8.20
C GLU A 226 -20.76 11.15 7.99
N TYR A 227 -19.56 11.50 7.51
CA TYR A 227 -18.47 10.56 7.33
C TYR A 227 -17.23 11.05 8.09
N ASN A 228 -16.49 10.13 8.69
CA ASN A 228 -15.19 10.46 9.25
C ASN A 228 -14.24 10.84 8.11
N VAL A 229 -13.35 11.81 8.35
CA VAL A 229 -12.38 12.25 7.34
C VAL A 229 -11.55 11.08 6.77
N PRO A 230 -11.04 10.12 7.57
CA PRO A 230 -10.34 8.94 7.05
C PRO A 230 -11.19 8.10 6.09
N GLN A 231 -12.47 7.85 6.38
CA GLN A 231 -13.35 7.07 5.50
C GLN A 231 -13.51 7.73 4.12
N VAL A 232 -13.57 9.07 4.09
CA VAL A 232 -13.60 9.81 2.83
C VAL A 232 -12.29 9.62 2.05
N TYR A 233 -11.14 9.72 2.71
CA TYR A 233 -9.84 9.47 2.08
C TYR A 233 -9.68 8.04 1.59
N GLU A 234 -10.03 7.04 2.41
CA GLU A 234 -9.98 5.61 2.05
C GLU A 234 -10.83 5.32 0.82
N ALA A 235 -12.04 5.90 0.74
CA ALA A 235 -12.90 5.77 -0.44
C ALA A 235 -12.25 6.36 -1.71
N PHE A 236 -11.66 7.57 -1.64
CA PHE A 236 -10.95 8.15 -2.78
C PHE A 236 -9.67 7.38 -3.15
N ASP A 237 -8.91 6.92 -2.16
CA ASP A 237 -7.65 6.21 -2.35
C ASP A 237 -7.88 4.82 -2.95
N LEU A 238 -8.94 4.12 -2.52
CA LEU A 238 -9.39 2.87 -3.13
C LEU A 238 -9.67 3.07 -4.62
N GLN A 239 -10.47 4.07 -4.98
CA GLN A 239 -10.80 4.36 -6.38
C GLN A 239 -9.56 4.70 -7.21
N ASN A 240 -8.67 5.53 -6.67
CA ASN A 240 -7.40 5.87 -7.33
C ASN A 240 -6.56 4.62 -7.62
N ARG A 241 -6.45 3.70 -6.66
CA ARG A 241 -5.66 2.47 -6.81
C ARG A 241 -6.28 1.49 -7.78
N ILE A 242 -7.60 1.32 -7.77
CA ILE A 242 -8.31 0.49 -8.74
C ILE A 242 -8.11 1.04 -10.15
N ASN A 243 -8.33 2.35 -10.35
CA ASN A 243 -8.20 3.00 -11.65
C ASN A 243 -6.77 2.93 -12.21
N LYS A 244 -5.75 2.99 -11.35
CA LYS A 244 -4.34 2.85 -11.74
C LYS A 244 -3.87 1.39 -11.83
N GLY A 245 -4.67 0.42 -11.40
CA GLY A 245 -4.29 -0.99 -11.31
C GLY A 245 -3.25 -1.30 -10.23
N ASN A 246 -3.14 -0.45 -9.22
CA ASN A 246 -2.16 -0.52 -8.13
C ASN A 246 -2.74 -1.20 -6.88
N ILE A 247 -3.29 -2.40 -7.06
CA ILE A 247 -3.88 -3.26 -6.02
C ILE A 247 -3.67 -4.73 -6.41
N LYS A 248 -3.52 -5.64 -5.44
CA LYS A 248 -3.12 -7.04 -5.67
C LYS A 248 -3.95 -7.76 -6.74
N TYR A 249 -5.26 -7.81 -6.57
CA TYR A 249 -6.20 -8.45 -7.50
C TYR A 249 -6.84 -7.40 -8.41
N LYS A 250 -6.01 -6.77 -9.25
CA LYS A 250 -6.41 -5.57 -10.01
C LYS A 250 -7.61 -5.77 -10.93
N TYR A 251 -7.73 -6.94 -11.59
CA TYR A 251 -8.80 -7.18 -12.54
C TYR A 251 -10.11 -7.48 -11.82
N LEU A 252 -10.06 -8.31 -10.78
CA LEU A 252 -11.21 -8.58 -9.92
C LEU A 252 -11.70 -7.32 -9.21
N SER A 253 -10.79 -6.51 -8.69
CA SER A 253 -11.13 -5.24 -8.02
C SER A 253 -11.84 -4.28 -8.97
N SER A 254 -11.32 -4.12 -10.19
CA SER A 254 -11.93 -3.27 -11.21
C SER A 254 -13.31 -3.78 -11.63
N TYR A 255 -13.45 -5.09 -11.84
CA TYR A 255 -14.72 -5.72 -12.21
C TYR A 255 -15.83 -5.47 -11.17
N ILE A 256 -15.53 -5.71 -9.89
CA ILE A 256 -16.49 -5.55 -8.81
C ILE A 256 -16.80 -4.08 -8.52
N ASN A 257 -15.77 -3.23 -8.51
CA ASN A 257 -15.96 -1.79 -8.32
C ASN A 257 -16.84 -1.17 -9.40
N ASN A 258 -16.64 -1.55 -10.67
CA ASN A 258 -17.45 -1.07 -11.78
C ASN A 258 -18.92 -1.51 -11.66
N PHE A 259 -19.18 -2.73 -11.19
CA PHE A 259 -20.54 -3.20 -10.92
C PHE A 259 -21.26 -2.30 -9.90
N TYR A 260 -20.62 -2.00 -8.77
CA TYR A 260 -21.22 -1.15 -7.73
C TYR A 260 -21.36 0.31 -8.17
N LEU A 261 -20.41 0.87 -8.91
CA LEU A 261 -20.48 2.24 -9.41
C LEU A 261 -21.60 2.42 -10.46
N ASN A 262 -21.78 1.44 -11.35
CA ASN A 262 -22.73 1.52 -12.47
C ASN A 262 -24.18 1.20 -12.08
N ASN A 263 -24.41 0.54 -10.95
CA ASN A 263 -25.77 0.28 -10.48
C ASN A 263 -26.51 1.59 -10.16
N ASN A 264 -27.83 1.63 -10.33
CA ASN A 264 -28.61 2.82 -9.98
C ASN A 264 -28.88 2.84 -8.46
N GLY A 265 -28.52 3.94 -7.79
CA GLY A 265 -28.69 4.10 -6.34
C GLY A 265 -27.56 3.50 -5.48
N LEU A 266 -27.69 3.63 -4.16
CA LEU A 266 -26.79 3.02 -3.17
C LEU A 266 -27.27 1.60 -2.87
N LEU A 267 -26.35 0.66 -2.68
CA LEU A 267 -26.67 -0.74 -2.40
C LEU A 267 -26.23 -1.11 -0.99
N TYR A 268 -27.15 -1.40 -0.08
CA TYR A 268 -26.81 -1.87 1.26
C TYR A 268 -26.84 -3.41 1.31
N ASP A 269 -26.14 -4.00 2.28
CA ASP A 269 -26.12 -5.46 2.46
C ASP A 269 -27.54 -6.05 2.63
N ASP A 270 -28.43 -5.28 3.26
CA ASP A 270 -29.83 -5.64 3.49
C ASP A 270 -30.70 -5.53 2.22
N ASP A 271 -30.30 -4.71 1.22
CA ASP A 271 -31.07 -4.52 -0.01
C ASP A 271 -31.06 -5.77 -0.91
N PHE A 272 -30.05 -6.63 -0.74
CA PHE A 272 -29.92 -7.90 -1.44
C PHE A 272 -30.89 -9.00 -0.96
N THR A 273 -31.80 -8.67 -0.04
CA THR A 273 -32.93 -9.53 0.32
C THR A 273 -34.06 -9.46 -0.71
N THR A 274 -34.08 -8.46 -1.59
CA THR A 274 -35.10 -8.30 -2.64
C THR A 274 -34.73 -9.05 -3.93
N ASP A 275 -35.70 -9.74 -4.53
CA ASP A 275 -35.52 -10.58 -5.74
C ASP A 275 -34.76 -9.92 -6.92
N PRO A 276 -35.02 -8.65 -7.32
CA PRO A 276 -34.34 -8.06 -8.47
C PRO A 276 -32.85 -7.76 -8.20
N LEU A 277 -32.50 -7.30 -7.00
CA LEU A 277 -31.12 -7.01 -6.62
C LEU A 277 -30.33 -8.30 -6.35
N LYS A 278 -30.97 -9.30 -5.74
CA LYS A 278 -30.42 -10.66 -5.57
C LYS A 278 -30.09 -11.28 -6.93
N SER A 279 -30.99 -11.14 -7.92
CA SER A 279 -30.77 -11.65 -9.28
C SER A 279 -29.64 -10.91 -10.02
N SER A 280 -29.60 -9.58 -9.97
CA SER A 280 -28.53 -8.78 -10.59
C SER A 280 -27.14 -9.16 -10.05
N ARG A 281 -27.04 -9.34 -8.74
CA ARG A 281 -25.81 -9.78 -8.06
C ARG A 281 -25.41 -11.21 -8.40
N LEU A 282 -26.36 -12.14 -8.56
CA LEU A 282 -26.07 -13.50 -9.02
C LEU A 282 -25.56 -13.51 -10.47
N ASN A 283 -26.18 -12.70 -11.33
CA ASN A 283 -25.80 -12.60 -12.74
C ASN A 283 -24.34 -12.14 -12.91
N LEU A 284 -23.85 -11.25 -12.04
CA LEU A 284 -22.45 -10.79 -12.03
C LEU A 284 -21.44 -11.95 -12.02
N TRP A 285 -21.71 -13.00 -11.24
CA TRP A 285 -20.82 -14.16 -11.10
C TRP A 285 -21.14 -15.26 -12.12
N GLU A 286 -22.39 -15.36 -12.55
CA GLU A 286 -22.82 -16.24 -13.62
C GLU A 286 -22.23 -15.84 -14.98
N GLU A 287 -22.12 -14.54 -15.26
CA GLU A 287 -21.41 -14.02 -16.44
C GLU A 287 -19.95 -14.49 -16.50
N LEU A 288 -19.29 -14.60 -15.34
CA LEU A 288 -17.95 -15.16 -15.22
C LEU A 288 -17.90 -16.70 -15.34
N GLY A 289 -19.04 -17.38 -15.26
CA GLY A 289 -19.16 -18.84 -15.21
C GLY A 289 -18.79 -19.43 -13.85
N VAL A 290 -18.67 -18.60 -12.81
CA VAL A 290 -18.33 -19.02 -11.44
C VAL A 290 -19.54 -19.67 -10.74
N ILE A 291 -20.73 -19.31 -11.18
CA ILE A 291 -22.00 -19.92 -10.78
C ILE A 291 -22.55 -20.72 -11.97
N VAL A 292 -23.03 -21.93 -11.69
CA VAL A 292 -23.62 -22.83 -12.67
C VAL A 292 -25.05 -23.17 -12.25
N ASP A 293 -25.97 -23.14 -13.21
CA ASP A 293 -27.38 -23.51 -13.02
C ASP A 293 -27.58 -25.02 -13.15
N LYS A 294 -28.54 -25.58 -12.40
CA LYS A 294 -28.97 -26.97 -12.49
C LYS A 294 -29.38 -27.39 -13.90
N ASN A 295 -29.89 -26.46 -14.70
CA ASN A 295 -30.34 -26.71 -16.07
C ASN A 295 -29.21 -26.62 -17.11
N ASP A 296 -27.99 -26.22 -16.72
CA ASP A 296 -26.85 -26.16 -17.63
C ASP A 296 -26.41 -27.60 -17.98
N PRO A 297 -26.38 -28.00 -19.27
CA PRO A 297 -25.98 -29.34 -19.70
C PRO A 297 -24.52 -29.69 -19.37
N ASN A 298 -23.68 -28.70 -19.07
CA ASN A 298 -22.29 -28.91 -18.64
C ASN A 298 -22.13 -28.88 -17.12
N SER A 299 -23.23 -28.78 -16.36
CA SER A 299 -23.20 -28.81 -14.91
C SER A 299 -23.03 -30.23 -14.38
N TYR A 300 -21.90 -30.48 -13.72
CA TYR A 300 -21.66 -31.74 -13.00
C TYR A 300 -21.90 -31.51 -11.52
N GLY A 301 -22.81 -32.23 -10.86
CA GLY A 301 -23.01 -32.09 -9.42
C GLY A 301 -24.37 -32.55 -8.93
N GLN A 302 -24.46 -32.77 -7.61
CA GLN A 302 -25.73 -33.10 -6.96
C GLN A 302 -26.47 -31.79 -6.62
N PHE A 303 -27.73 -31.68 -7.04
CA PHE A 303 -28.58 -30.51 -6.79
C PHE A 303 -29.77 -30.81 -5.87
N ASN A 304 -30.00 -32.09 -5.55
CA ASN A 304 -31.05 -32.52 -4.65
C ASN A 304 -30.41 -33.31 -3.49
N TYR A 305 -30.66 -32.87 -2.28
CA TYR A 305 -30.15 -33.50 -1.06
C TYR A 305 -31.32 -33.87 -0.15
N ALA A 306 -31.20 -35.01 0.53
CA ALA A 306 -32.21 -35.47 1.47
C ALA A 306 -31.52 -35.84 2.78
N PHE A 307 -31.90 -35.13 3.84
CA PHE A 307 -31.41 -35.35 5.20
C PHE A 307 -32.51 -36.01 5.99
N ASN A 308 -32.18 -37.05 6.74
CA ASN A 308 -33.12 -37.86 7.48
C ASN A 308 -32.84 -37.78 8.98
N ASN A 309 -33.84 -38.14 9.78
CA ASN A 309 -33.69 -38.34 11.22
C ASN A 309 -33.20 -37.11 12.01
N LEU A 310 -33.52 -35.91 11.53
CA LEU A 310 -33.14 -34.66 12.17
C LEU A 310 -33.98 -34.40 13.42
N LYS A 311 -33.37 -33.77 14.42
CA LYS A 311 -34.04 -33.26 15.63
C LYS A 311 -34.29 -31.76 15.48
N LEU A 312 -35.31 -31.26 16.18
CA LEU A 312 -35.65 -29.85 16.25
C LEU A 312 -35.28 -29.32 17.65
N LYS A 313 -34.45 -28.27 17.71
CA LYS A 313 -33.96 -27.73 19.00
C LYS A 313 -35.05 -26.99 19.77
N ASN A 314 -35.98 -26.36 19.06
CA ASN A 314 -36.92 -25.41 19.62
C ASN A 314 -38.33 -25.62 19.08
N THR A 315 -39.23 -26.05 19.97
CA THR A 315 -40.62 -26.38 19.66
C THR A 315 -41.58 -25.22 19.94
N ASN A 316 -41.12 -24.09 20.48
CA ASN A 316 -41.99 -23.01 20.95
C ASN A 316 -42.35 -21.96 19.89
N ASN A 317 -41.75 -21.99 18.70
CA ASN A 317 -42.05 -21.03 17.63
C ASN A 317 -43.44 -21.27 17.02
N SER A 318 -44.37 -20.30 17.07
CA SER A 318 -45.74 -20.32 16.56
C SER A 318 -45.91 -20.78 15.10
N GLU A 319 -44.87 -20.67 14.27
CA GLU A 319 -44.92 -21.03 12.85
C GLU A 319 -44.82 -22.53 12.55
N ILE A 320 -44.32 -23.34 13.50
CA ILE A 320 -44.28 -24.80 13.35
C ILE A 320 -45.66 -25.37 13.72
N PRO A 321 -46.32 -26.20 12.91
CA PRO A 321 -47.62 -26.76 13.26
C PRO A 321 -47.59 -27.45 14.61
N TYR A 322 -48.64 -27.24 15.41
CA TYR A 322 -48.74 -27.83 16.75
C TYR A 322 -48.62 -29.36 16.72
N ALA A 323 -49.16 -30.00 15.67
CA ALA A 323 -49.07 -31.44 15.41
C ALA A 323 -47.62 -31.96 15.26
N TRP A 324 -46.66 -31.08 14.94
CA TRP A 324 -45.24 -31.45 14.83
C TRP A 324 -44.51 -31.31 16.17
N ARG A 325 -45.11 -30.67 17.17
CA ARG A 325 -44.47 -30.37 18.48
C ARG A 325 -44.78 -31.41 19.54
N SER A 326 -45.92 -32.11 19.44
CA SER A 326 -46.34 -33.11 20.43
C SER A 326 -46.75 -34.41 19.74
N ASP A 327 -46.11 -35.52 20.11
CA ASP A 327 -46.78 -36.82 20.06
C ASP A 327 -47.62 -36.89 21.33
N ALA A 328 -48.95 -36.93 21.22
CA ALA A 328 -49.84 -36.71 22.36
C ALA A 328 -49.76 -37.78 23.48
N ASN A 329 -48.96 -38.85 23.31
CA ASN A 329 -48.93 -40.01 24.19
C ASN A 329 -47.53 -40.55 24.56
N SER A 330 -46.41 -39.88 24.24
CA SER A 330 -45.07 -40.37 24.61
C SER A 330 -44.27 -39.36 25.44
N SER A 331 -43.70 -39.85 26.54
CA SER A 331 -42.77 -39.15 27.42
C SER A 331 -41.38 -38.92 26.81
N GLU A 332 -41.18 -39.23 25.52
CA GLU A 332 -39.99 -38.87 24.75
C GLU A 332 -40.35 -37.93 23.60
N PRO A 333 -39.71 -36.74 23.49
CA PRO A 333 -39.93 -35.83 22.38
C PRO A 333 -38.97 -36.22 21.25
N ILE A 334 -39.35 -37.13 20.35
CA ILE A 334 -38.51 -37.38 19.17
C ILE A 334 -39.38 -37.51 17.91
N ASN A 335 -40.12 -36.44 17.59
CA ASN A 335 -40.49 -36.23 16.20
C ASN A 335 -39.19 -36.03 15.41
N ARG A 336 -38.85 -37.04 14.60
CA ARG A 336 -37.73 -36.97 13.65
C ARG A 336 -38.21 -36.23 12.42
N TYR A 337 -37.36 -35.46 11.78
CA TYR A 337 -37.69 -34.73 10.56
C TYR A 337 -36.81 -35.19 9.40
N SER A 338 -37.33 -35.07 8.18
CA SER A 338 -36.50 -35.11 6.98
C SER A 338 -36.60 -33.79 6.22
N ILE A 339 -35.45 -33.28 5.78
CA ILE A 339 -35.37 -32.10 4.93
C ILE A 339 -34.98 -32.57 3.54
N GLN A 340 -35.82 -32.25 2.55
CA GLN A 340 -35.45 -32.35 1.15
C GLN A 340 -35.06 -30.96 0.66
N LEU A 341 -33.80 -30.81 0.27
CA LEU A 341 -33.20 -29.56 -0.16
C LEU A 341 -32.95 -29.63 -1.67
N VAL A 342 -33.48 -28.65 -2.40
CA VAL A 342 -33.21 -28.45 -3.83
C VAL A 342 -32.40 -27.18 -3.99
N ILE A 343 -31.27 -27.28 -4.69
CA ILE A 343 -30.39 -26.16 -5.02
C ILE A 343 -30.53 -25.87 -6.51
N ASN A 344 -30.81 -24.62 -6.88
CA ASN A 344 -30.97 -24.24 -8.30
C ASN A 344 -29.67 -23.81 -8.95
N LYS A 345 -28.79 -23.17 -8.18
CA LYS A 345 -27.49 -22.69 -8.64
C LYS A 345 -26.41 -23.15 -7.68
N ARG A 346 -25.22 -23.44 -8.18
CA ARG A 346 -24.06 -23.76 -7.32
C ARG A 346 -22.84 -22.97 -7.74
N TYR A 347 -21.97 -22.71 -6.79
CA TYR A 347 -20.62 -22.27 -7.10
C TYR A 347 -19.79 -23.45 -7.63
N ILE A 348 -18.94 -23.17 -8.60
CA ILE A 348 -17.93 -24.12 -9.04
C ILE A 348 -16.89 -24.35 -7.94
N ASN A 349 -16.27 -25.53 -7.94
CA ASN A 349 -15.18 -25.83 -7.03
C ASN A 349 -13.84 -25.28 -7.56
N GLN A 350 -12.78 -25.39 -6.76
CA GLN A 350 -11.45 -24.84 -7.10
C GLN A 350 -10.84 -25.45 -8.38
N ASN A 351 -11.10 -26.74 -8.65
CA ASN A 351 -10.58 -27.44 -9.83
C ASN A 351 -11.35 -27.05 -11.11
N GLU A 352 -12.66 -26.88 -10.98
CA GLU A 352 -13.52 -26.36 -12.04
C GLU A 352 -13.13 -24.91 -12.39
N LEU A 353 -12.85 -24.08 -11.38
CA LEU A 353 -12.37 -22.71 -11.57
C LEU A 353 -11.03 -22.66 -12.32
N LEU A 354 -10.10 -23.55 -11.98
CA LEU A 354 -8.82 -23.68 -12.69
C LEU A 354 -9.03 -24.11 -14.16
N SER A 355 -9.95 -25.04 -14.39
CA SER A 355 -10.31 -25.49 -15.74
C SER A 355 -10.95 -24.39 -16.56
N LEU A 356 -11.80 -23.58 -15.93
CA LEU A 356 -12.46 -22.42 -16.54
C LEU A 356 -11.43 -21.36 -16.93
N TYR A 357 -10.44 -21.09 -16.08
CA TYR A 357 -9.29 -20.22 -16.39
C TYR A 357 -8.50 -20.74 -17.59
N ASN A 358 -8.09 -22.01 -17.58
CA ASN A 358 -7.24 -22.59 -18.65
C ASN A 358 -7.94 -22.63 -20.01
N ASN A 359 -9.28 -22.73 -20.03
CA ASN A 359 -10.08 -22.83 -21.24
C ASN A 359 -10.71 -21.49 -21.68
N ALA A 360 -10.46 -20.40 -20.95
CA ALA A 360 -11.04 -19.10 -21.26
C ALA A 360 -10.49 -18.52 -22.57
N LYS A 361 -11.38 -18.24 -23.53
CA LYS A 361 -11.03 -17.60 -24.81
C LYS A 361 -10.83 -16.09 -24.70
N ASP A 362 -11.54 -15.45 -23.77
CA ASP A 362 -11.43 -14.03 -23.49
C ASP A 362 -10.36 -13.78 -22.43
N ASN A 363 -9.29 -13.07 -22.83
CA ASN A 363 -8.17 -12.77 -21.96
C ASN A 363 -8.57 -11.89 -20.76
N THR A 364 -9.51 -10.96 -20.93
CA THR A 364 -9.95 -10.10 -19.82
C THR A 364 -10.71 -10.90 -18.77
N LYS A 365 -11.62 -11.76 -19.23
CA LYS A 365 -12.34 -12.71 -18.39
C LYS A 365 -11.37 -13.66 -17.68
N ALA A 366 -10.40 -14.23 -18.42
CA ALA A 366 -9.40 -15.15 -17.87
C ALA A 366 -8.61 -14.53 -16.73
N LEU A 367 -8.22 -13.26 -16.85
CA LEU A 367 -7.47 -12.55 -15.81
C LEU A 367 -8.31 -12.30 -14.55
N ILE A 368 -9.61 -12.02 -14.69
CA ILE A 368 -10.53 -11.90 -13.54
C ILE A 368 -10.68 -13.25 -12.84
N ILE A 369 -10.86 -14.34 -13.60
CA ILE A 369 -11.01 -15.69 -13.06
C ILE A 369 -9.73 -16.12 -12.32
N LYS A 370 -8.56 -15.78 -12.87
CA LYS A 370 -7.27 -16.02 -12.23
C LYS A 370 -7.18 -15.30 -10.88
N ASP A 371 -7.54 -14.02 -10.83
CA ASP A 371 -7.56 -13.26 -9.57
C ASP A 371 -8.49 -13.91 -8.52
N ILE A 372 -9.66 -14.41 -8.94
CA ILE A 372 -10.58 -15.15 -8.05
C ILE A 372 -9.93 -16.44 -7.53
N TYR A 373 -9.28 -17.20 -8.42
CA TYR A 373 -8.60 -18.46 -8.08
C TYR A 373 -7.45 -18.24 -7.09
N ASP A 374 -6.62 -17.22 -7.33
CA ASP A 374 -5.50 -16.87 -6.48
C ASP A 374 -6.00 -16.34 -5.11
N PHE A 375 -7.11 -15.60 -5.08
CA PHE A 375 -7.72 -15.13 -3.84
C PHE A 375 -8.37 -16.26 -3.03
N SER A 376 -9.07 -17.19 -3.68
CA SER A 376 -9.67 -18.34 -2.97
C SER A 376 -8.59 -19.25 -2.37
N ASN A 377 -7.47 -19.47 -3.07
CA ASN A 377 -6.30 -20.15 -2.51
C ASN A 377 -5.70 -19.40 -1.32
N GLN A 378 -5.64 -18.06 -1.38
CA GLN A 378 -5.17 -17.25 -0.26
C GLN A 378 -6.06 -17.47 0.98
N ILE A 379 -7.38 -17.47 0.83
CA ILE A 379 -8.32 -17.73 1.94
C ILE A 379 -8.06 -19.09 2.59
N ILE A 380 -7.90 -20.15 1.78
CA ILE A 380 -7.62 -21.50 2.27
C ILE A 380 -6.31 -21.54 3.07
N SER A 381 -5.27 -20.88 2.57
CA SER A 381 -3.94 -20.87 3.20
C SER A 381 -3.86 -20.01 4.46
N SER A 382 -4.60 -18.90 4.51
CA SER A 382 -4.43 -17.84 5.51
C SER A 382 -5.42 -17.94 6.67
N ILE A 383 -6.61 -18.50 6.45
CA ILE A 383 -7.66 -18.58 7.47
C ILE A 383 -7.83 -20.03 7.93
N VAL A 384 -7.41 -20.29 9.17
CA VAL A 384 -7.61 -21.60 9.81
C VAL A 384 -9.11 -21.88 9.91
N ASN A 385 -9.56 -22.98 9.31
CA ASN A 385 -10.97 -23.36 9.24
C ASN A 385 -11.87 -22.21 8.73
N TYR A 386 -11.55 -21.71 7.53
CA TYR A 386 -12.21 -20.55 6.91
C TYR A 386 -13.74 -20.60 6.95
N GLN A 387 -14.35 -21.77 6.75
CA GLN A 387 -15.79 -21.92 6.77
C GLN A 387 -16.39 -21.58 8.14
N LYS A 388 -15.75 -22.04 9.22
CA LYS A 388 -16.19 -21.72 10.59
C LYS A 388 -16.02 -20.24 10.92
N SER A 389 -14.96 -19.60 10.43
CA SER A 389 -14.71 -18.18 10.67
C SER A 389 -15.66 -17.27 9.86
N LEU A 390 -16.02 -17.71 8.64
CA LEU A 390 -16.79 -16.93 7.68
C LEU A 390 -18.27 -17.35 7.58
N TYR A 391 -18.76 -18.16 8.51
CA TYR A 391 -20.11 -18.74 8.45
C TYR A 391 -21.23 -17.70 8.31
N LEU A 392 -21.06 -16.48 8.88
CA LEU A 392 -22.04 -15.40 8.78
C LEU A 392 -22.27 -14.91 7.34
N LEU A 393 -21.28 -15.04 6.44
CA LEU A 393 -21.40 -14.61 5.04
C LEU A 393 -22.41 -15.43 4.23
N TYR A 394 -22.82 -16.60 4.75
CA TYR A 394 -23.79 -17.50 4.14
C TYR A 394 -25.24 -16.97 4.20
N GLN A 395 -25.58 -16.15 5.20
CA GLN A 395 -26.97 -15.85 5.59
C GLN A 395 -27.83 -15.19 4.50
N ASN A 396 -27.24 -14.46 3.55
CA ASN A 396 -27.99 -13.76 2.48
C ASN A 396 -27.82 -14.44 1.11
N PHE A 397 -27.38 -15.70 1.08
CA PHE A 397 -26.97 -16.37 -0.17
C PHE A 397 -27.38 -17.84 -0.27
N SER A 398 -28.53 -18.19 0.28
CA SER A 398 -29.07 -19.51 0.01
C SER A 398 -29.43 -19.60 -1.48
N LEU A 399 -28.69 -20.42 -2.24
CA LEU A 399 -29.04 -20.81 -3.62
C LEU A 399 -30.12 -21.90 -3.64
N ILE A 400 -30.88 -21.97 -2.53
CA ILE A 400 -31.89 -22.97 -2.26
C ILE A 400 -33.15 -22.56 -3.00
N ASP A 401 -33.74 -23.50 -3.70
CA ASP A 401 -35.09 -23.38 -4.22
C ASP A 401 -36.09 -23.61 -3.09
N LEU A 402 -36.55 -22.52 -2.48
CA LEU A 402 -37.53 -22.59 -1.38
C LEU A 402 -38.89 -23.15 -1.84
N ASN A 403 -39.22 -23.05 -3.14
CA ASN A 403 -40.48 -23.58 -3.67
C ASN A 403 -40.45 -25.11 -3.81
N ASN A 404 -39.27 -25.68 -4.05
CA ASN A 404 -39.06 -27.11 -4.24
C ASN A 404 -38.40 -27.81 -3.04
N SER A 405 -37.97 -27.06 -2.02
CA SER A 405 -37.41 -27.59 -0.78
C SER A 405 -38.46 -27.68 0.31
N PHE A 406 -38.54 -28.83 0.98
CA PHE A 406 -39.59 -29.07 1.97
C PHE A 406 -39.11 -29.90 3.16
N ILE A 407 -39.79 -29.70 4.29
CA ILE A 407 -39.60 -30.41 5.55
C ILE A 407 -40.77 -31.39 5.71
N VAL A 408 -40.46 -32.62 6.11
CA VAL A 408 -41.46 -33.67 6.39
C VAL A 408 -41.24 -34.19 7.82
N PRO A 409 -42.28 -34.25 8.66
CA PRO A 409 -42.21 -34.94 9.95
C PRO A 409 -42.27 -36.45 9.70
N LYS A 410 -41.37 -37.20 10.33
CA LYS A 410 -41.50 -38.65 10.47
C LYS A 410 -42.29 -38.93 11.76
N SER A 411 -43.59 -38.65 11.75
CA SER A 411 -44.47 -39.13 12.82
C SER A 411 -44.95 -40.55 12.53
N SER A 412 -45.26 -41.31 13.58
CA SER A 412 -45.91 -42.61 13.51
C SER A 412 -47.40 -42.52 13.14
N SER A 413 -47.97 -41.30 13.13
CA SER A 413 -49.42 -41.03 13.10
C SER A 413 -50.01 -40.69 11.73
N GLY A 414 -49.27 -40.87 10.63
CA GLY A 414 -49.82 -40.77 9.27
C GLY A 414 -50.11 -39.34 8.76
N TYR A 415 -49.76 -38.30 9.53
CA TYR A 415 -49.82 -36.92 9.07
C TYR A 415 -48.55 -36.59 8.26
N SER A 416 -48.68 -36.56 6.94
CA SER A 416 -47.60 -36.25 5.99
C SER A 416 -47.71 -34.82 5.43
N ASP A 417 -48.15 -33.86 6.23
CA ASP A 417 -48.16 -32.48 5.77
C ASP A 417 -46.72 -32.04 5.53
N LYS A 418 -46.44 -31.53 4.33
CA LYS A 418 -45.14 -30.99 3.95
C LYS A 418 -45.18 -29.49 4.18
N ILE A 419 -44.12 -28.94 4.77
CA ILE A 419 -43.95 -27.49 4.89
C ILE A 419 -42.79 -27.07 4.01
N ASN A 420 -42.97 -25.98 3.26
CA ASN A 420 -41.88 -25.40 2.47
C ASN A 420 -40.78 -24.90 3.41
N LEU A 421 -39.53 -25.19 3.05
CA LEU A 421 -38.38 -24.70 3.79
C LEU A 421 -38.30 -23.17 3.63
N LYS A 422 -38.23 -22.44 4.75
CA LYS A 422 -37.95 -20.99 4.73
C LYS A 422 -36.43 -20.75 4.81
N GLU A 423 -35.97 -19.65 4.21
CA GLU A 423 -34.57 -19.23 4.24
C GLU A 423 -34.07 -19.01 5.69
N GLU A 424 -34.90 -18.43 6.56
CA GLU A 424 -34.59 -18.23 7.98
C GLU A 424 -34.32 -19.55 8.71
N TYR A 425 -35.08 -20.61 8.42
CA TYR A 425 -34.92 -21.93 9.03
C TYR A 425 -33.62 -22.59 8.59
N TRP A 426 -33.29 -22.43 7.30
CA TRP A 426 -32.03 -22.93 6.78
C TRP A 426 -30.83 -22.16 7.35
N ASN A 427 -30.89 -20.84 7.39
CA ASN A 427 -29.80 -20.00 7.90
C ASN A 427 -29.52 -20.26 9.38
N SER A 428 -30.56 -20.37 10.21
CA SER A 428 -30.42 -20.71 11.62
C SER A 428 -29.89 -22.14 11.81
N THR A 429 -30.31 -23.09 10.98
CA THR A 429 -29.78 -24.47 10.93
C THR A 429 -28.29 -24.50 10.57
N TYR A 430 -27.88 -23.77 9.53
CA TYR A 430 -26.48 -23.63 9.12
C TYR A 430 -25.62 -22.98 10.22
N ASN A 431 -26.09 -21.86 10.78
CA ASN A 431 -25.38 -21.15 11.84
C ASN A 431 -25.21 -22.02 13.09
N TYR A 432 -26.22 -22.81 13.44
CA TYR A 432 -26.18 -23.69 14.60
C TYR A 432 -25.04 -24.73 14.52
N ASN A 433 -24.70 -25.21 13.32
CA ASN A 433 -23.60 -26.15 13.13
C ASN A 433 -22.23 -25.59 13.56
N PHE A 434 -22.03 -24.26 13.45
CA PHE A 434 -20.77 -23.60 13.80
C PHE A 434 -20.82 -22.89 15.14
N TYR A 435 -21.98 -22.34 15.52
CA TYR A 435 -22.17 -21.58 16.75
C TYR A 435 -23.51 -21.93 17.46
N PRO A 436 -23.56 -23.07 18.17
CA PRO A 436 -24.79 -23.56 18.81
C PRO A 436 -25.45 -22.61 19.82
N ASN A 437 -24.66 -21.73 20.43
CA ASN A 437 -25.10 -20.83 21.50
C ASN A 437 -25.68 -19.50 20.99
N GLY A 438 -25.56 -19.18 19.70
CA GLY A 438 -26.03 -17.91 19.14
C GLY A 438 -27.46 -17.93 18.56
N THR A 439 -28.12 -19.08 18.57
CA THR A 439 -29.51 -19.21 18.09
C THR A 439 -30.47 -18.60 19.09
N LYS A 440 -31.39 -17.74 18.64
CA LYS A 440 -32.40 -17.10 19.49
C LYS A 440 -33.45 -18.12 19.94
N ILE A 441 -34.15 -17.78 21.04
CA ILE A 441 -35.21 -18.60 21.65
C ILE A 441 -36.43 -18.80 20.74
N ASN A 442 -36.52 -18.14 19.58
CA ASN A 442 -37.59 -18.34 18.60
C ASN A 442 -37.10 -18.97 17.29
N ASP A 443 -35.81 -19.27 17.13
CA ASP A 443 -35.29 -19.78 15.87
C ASP A 443 -35.69 -21.25 15.66
N VAL A 444 -36.07 -21.61 14.42
CA VAL A 444 -36.37 -22.99 14.00
C VAL A 444 -35.10 -23.65 13.51
N VAL A 445 -34.52 -24.52 14.34
CA VAL A 445 -33.20 -25.11 14.09
C VAL A 445 -33.29 -26.63 14.00
N PHE A 446 -32.90 -27.17 12.85
CA PHE A 446 -32.73 -28.60 12.63
C PHE A 446 -31.29 -29.02 12.86
N TYR A 447 -31.07 -30.20 13.44
CA TYR A 447 -29.73 -30.73 13.64
C TYR A 447 -29.74 -32.27 13.61
N ASP A 448 -28.60 -32.86 13.28
CA ASP A 448 -28.48 -34.32 13.21
C ASP A 448 -28.79 -34.99 14.56
N SER A 449 -29.39 -36.17 14.49
CA SER A 449 -29.32 -37.11 15.61
C SER A 449 -27.88 -37.61 15.78
N GLU A 450 -27.55 -38.17 16.95
CA GLU A 450 -26.19 -38.67 17.25
C GLU A 450 -25.69 -39.77 16.29
N GLU A 451 -26.59 -40.36 15.49
CA GLU A 451 -26.33 -41.53 14.65
C GLU A 451 -26.19 -41.24 13.14
N ASP A 452 -26.76 -40.15 12.60
CA ASP A 452 -26.86 -39.91 11.13
C ASP A 452 -25.71 -39.03 10.60
N GLY A 453 -25.50 -37.85 11.20
CA GLY A 453 -24.41 -36.93 10.86
C GLY A 453 -24.42 -36.36 9.42
N SER A 454 -25.42 -36.70 8.60
CA SER A 454 -25.47 -36.37 7.17
C SER A 454 -25.65 -34.88 6.89
N LEU A 455 -26.41 -34.15 7.72
CA LEU A 455 -26.56 -32.70 7.57
C LEU A 455 -25.25 -31.97 7.90
N LYS A 456 -24.58 -32.38 8.98
CA LYS A 456 -23.27 -31.86 9.39
C LYS A 456 -22.19 -32.14 8.35
N GLN A 457 -22.19 -33.34 7.77
CA GLN A 457 -21.27 -33.69 6.68
C GLN A 457 -21.52 -32.81 5.46
N PHE A 458 -22.78 -32.67 5.03
CA PHE A 458 -23.13 -31.79 3.91
C PHE A 458 -22.70 -30.34 4.14
N ILE A 459 -22.95 -29.79 5.35
CA ILE A 459 -22.52 -28.44 5.69
C ILE A 459 -21.00 -28.33 5.62
N ASN A 460 -20.25 -29.25 6.23
CA ASN A 460 -18.79 -29.13 6.35
C ASN A 460 -18.02 -29.52 5.07
N GLU A 461 -18.60 -30.31 4.17
CA GLU A 461 -17.91 -30.81 2.97
C GLU A 461 -18.45 -30.22 1.68
N VAL A 462 -19.77 -30.04 1.55
CA VAL A 462 -20.40 -29.59 0.30
C VAL A 462 -20.56 -28.07 0.28
N LEU A 463 -20.99 -27.47 1.39
CA LEU A 463 -21.12 -26.01 1.50
C LEU A 463 -19.78 -25.31 1.80
N SER A 464 -18.73 -26.09 2.09
CA SER A 464 -17.37 -25.61 2.28
C SER A 464 -16.72 -25.31 0.94
N ASN A 465 -17.19 -24.27 0.26
CA ASN A 465 -16.68 -23.85 -1.03
C ASN A 465 -15.84 -22.56 -0.89
N PRO A 466 -14.50 -22.63 -1.06
CA PRO A 466 -13.62 -21.46 -1.02
C PRO A 466 -13.99 -20.37 -2.03
N VAL A 467 -14.48 -20.76 -3.22
CA VAL A 467 -14.87 -19.82 -4.28
C VAL A 467 -16.09 -19.00 -3.85
N PHE A 468 -17.06 -19.64 -3.20
CA PHE A 468 -18.19 -18.95 -2.61
C PHE A 468 -17.74 -17.88 -1.60
N PHE A 469 -16.92 -18.27 -0.61
CA PHE A 469 -16.43 -17.32 0.39
C PHE A 469 -15.57 -16.21 -0.21
N ALA A 470 -14.76 -16.52 -1.23
CA ALA A 470 -13.97 -15.53 -1.96
C ALA A 470 -14.87 -14.46 -2.59
N THR A 471 -15.89 -14.86 -3.35
CA THR A 471 -16.83 -13.90 -3.97
C THR A 471 -17.54 -13.05 -2.92
N ARG A 472 -18.02 -13.65 -1.84
CA ARG A 472 -18.73 -12.94 -0.76
C ARG A 472 -17.85 -11.95 -0.01
N LEU A 473 -16.60 -12.33 0.27
CA LEU A 473 -15.65 -11.41 0.89
C LEU A 473 -15.37 -10.22 -0.01
N VAL A 474 -15.11 -10.46 -1.30
CA VAL A 474 -14.86 -9.36 -2.25
C VAL A 474 -16.08 -8.44 -2.36
N GLU A 475 -17.30 -8.97 -2.46
CA GLU A 475 -18.51 -8.13 -2.44
C GLU A 475 -18.56 -7.23 -1.20
N LYS A 476 -18.40 -7.82 -0.02
CA LYS A 476 -18.43 -7.09 1.27
C LYS A 476 -17.35 -6.02 1.34
N TYR A 477 -16.15 -6.33 0.83
CA TYR A 477 -14.99 -5.45 0.82
C TYR A 477 -15.23 -4.17 0.01
N PHE A 478 -15.81 -4.30 -1.18
CA PHE A 478 -16.05 -3.15 -2.05
C PHE A 478 -17.35 -2.42 -1.76
N LEU A 479 -18.34 -3.08 -1.14
CA LEU A 479 -19.66 -2.49 -0.90
C LEU A 479 -19.57 -1.19 -0.09
N SER A 480 -18.93 -1.21 1.08
CA SER A 480 -18.86 -0.04 1.98
C SER A 480 -18.16 1.15 1.33
N ASP A 481 -16.94 0.94 0.83
CA ASP A 481 -16.09 2.04 0.35
C ASP A 481 -16.58 2.59 -1.00
N THR A 482 -17.12 1.73 -1.87
CA THR A 482 -17.66 2.16 -3.16
C THR A 482 -18.97 2.93 -2.99
N ASN A 483 -19.85 2.49 -2.08
CA ASN A 483 -21.05 3.25 -1.75
C ASN A 483 -20.71 4.57 -1.10
N THR A 484 -19.73 4.59 -0.18
CA THR A 484 -19.26 5.83 0.43
C THR A 484 -18.76 6.78 -0.65
N TYR A 485 -17.90 6.32 -1.57
CA TYR A 485 -17.40 7.11 -2.70
C TYR A 485 -18.52 7.66 -3.58
N LYS A 486 -19.51 6.84 -3.94
CA LYS A 486 -20.64 7.26 -4.76
C LYS A 486 -21.46 8.33 -4.06
N ASN A 487 -21.80 8.09 -2.80
CA ASN A 487 -22.65 8.95 -2.02
C ASN A 487 -22.02 10.33 -1.74
N ILE A 488 -20.72 10.38 -1.42
CA ILE A 488 -20.01 11.66 -1.20
C ILE A 488 -19.86 12.50 -2.48
N LEU A 489 -19.95 11.88 -3.66
CA LEU A 489 -19.91 12.58 -4.95
C LEU A 489 -21.29 13.08 -5.39
N GLU A 490 -22.35 12.39 -5.01
CA GLU A 490 -23.74 12.74 -5.36
C GLU A 490 -24.33 13.81 -4.42
N LYS A 491 -23.65 14.12 -3.31
CA LYS A 491 -24.14 15.05 -2.27
C LYS A 491 -23.23 16.25 -2.07
N LYS A 492 -23.84 17.38 -1.72
CA LYS A 492 -23.12 18.62 -1.40
C LYS A 492 -22.46 18.53 -0.03
N LEU A 493 -21.24 19.05 0.08
CA LEU A 493 -20.51 19.15 1.33
C LEU A 493 -20.95 20.39 2.11
N LEU A 494 -21.33 20.22 3.39
CA LEU A 494 -21.75 21.34 4.24
C LEU A 494 -20.52 22.06 4.84
N LYS A 495 -20.20 23.23 4.28
CA LYS A 495 -19.02 24.01 4.67
C LYS A 495 -19.18 24.83 5.96
N ASN A 496 -20.42 25.02 6.42
CA ASN A 496 -20.73 25.88 7.57
C ASN A 496 -20.52 25.19 8.94
N ASN A 497 -20.06 23.94 8.96
CA ASN A 497 -19.80 23.19 10.20
C ASN A 497 -18.40 23.51 10.78
N GLU A 498 -18.29 23.61 12.10
CA GLU A 498 -17.03 23.76 12.85
C GLU A 498 -16.01 22.66 12.49
N ASN A 499 -16.47 21.43 12.27
CA ASN A 499 -15.57 20.33 11.89
C ASN A 499 -14.90 20.57 10.52
N TYR A 500 -15.65 21.08 9.54
CA TYR A 500 -15.10 21.42 8.22
C TYR A 500 -14.11 22.58 8.30
N THR A 501 -14.43 23.63 9.06
CA THR A 501 -13.52 24.79 9.22
C THR A 501 -12.22 24.40 9.92
N LYS A 502 -12.28 23.52 10.94
CA LYS A 502 -11.09 22.94 11.58
C LYS A 502 -10.31 22.02 10.64
N TYR A 503 -10.98 21.24 9.81
CA TYR A 503 -10.33 20.40 8.80
C TYR A 503 -9.54 21.26 7.79
N ILE A 504 -10.20 22.22 7.14
CA ILE A 504 -9.57 23.02 6.08
C ILE A 504 -8.45 23.92 6.60
N SER A 505 -8.60 24.49 7.81
CA SER A 505 -7.54 25.29 8.44
C SER A 505 -6.30 24.47 8.77
N SER A 506 -6.48 23.26 9.29
CA SER A 506 -5.39 22.32 9.60
C SER A 506 -4.66 21.90 8.31
N ARG A 507 -5.40 21.59 7.24
CA ARG A 507 -4.85 21.26 5.93
C ARG A 507 -4.12 22.43 5.28
N ASN A 508 -4.65 23.65 5.36
CA ASN A 508 -4.00 24.85 4.84
C ASN A 508 -2.68 25.15 5.57
N PHE A 509 -2.66 25.05 6.90
CA PHE A 509 -1.44 25.21 7.68
C PHE A 509 -0.40 24.15 7.30
N PHE A 510 -0.83 22.90 7.16
CA PHE A 510 0.04 21.81 6.72
C PHE A 510 0.59 22.02 5.30
N ASN A 511 -0.22 22.47 4.35
CA ASN A 511 0.21 22.77 2.99
C ASN A 511 1.31 23.85 3.02
N TRP A 512 1.16 24.92 3.81
CA TRP A 512 2.21 25.90 4.03
C TRP A 512 3.49 25.31 4.63
N PHE A 513 3.37 24.50 5.68
CA PHE A 513 4.50 23.80 6.28
C PHE A 513 5.23 22.92 5.25
N SER A 514 4.48 22.16 4.45
CA SER A 514 5.03 21.22 3.44
C SER A 514 5.84 21.94 2.36
N MET A 515 5.43 23.16 1.97
CA MET A 515 6.13 23.98 0.99
C MET A 515 7.42 24.60 1.57
N ILE A 516 7.39 25.04 2.83
CA ILE A 516 8.51 25.75 3.46
C ILE A 516 9.58 24.77 3.97
N SER A 517 9.16 23.59 4.44
CA SER A 517 10.07 22.59 5.00
C SER A 517 10.86 21.89 3.88
N PRO A 518 12.19 22.09 3.78
CA PRO A 518 13.00 21.46 2.74
C PRO A 518 13.05 19.95 2.91
N PHE A 519 13.00 19.46 4.14
CA PHE A 519 12.96 18.02 4.40
C PHE A 519 11.65 17.41 3.96
N TYR A 520 10.52 18.05 4.28
CA TYR A 520 9.22 17.51 3.91
C TYR A 520 9.08 17.43 2.37
N SER A 521 9.38 18.54 1.69
CA SER A 521 9.26 18.65 0.23
C SER A 521 10.23 17.74 -0.54
N LEU A 522 11.50 17.66 -0.11
CA LEU A 522 12.47 16.78 -0.77
C LEU A 522 12.15 15.30 -0.55
N TRP A 523 11.89 14.89 0.68
CA TRP A 523 11.62 13.48 0.97
C TRP A 523 10.28 12.99 0.41
N SER A 524 9.28 13.88 0.30
CA SER A 524 8.00 13.54 -0.35
C SER A 524 8.17 13.29 -1.86
N SER A 525 9.23 13.85 -2.47
CA SER A 525 9.59 13.51 -3.84
C SER A 525 10.11 12.08 -3.94
N TYR A 526 10.97 11.64 -2.99
CA TYR A 526 11.42 10.25 -2.95
C TYR A 526 10.26 9.28 -2.78
N THR A 527 9.41 9.48 -1.77
CA THR A 527 8.29 8.55 -1.51
C THR A 527 7.30 8.50 -2.67
N TYR A 528 7.08 9.63 -3.36
CA TYR A 528 6.23 9.68 -4.56
C TYR A 528 6.75 8.80 -5.71
N PHE A 529 8.05 8.86 -6.01
CA PHE A 529 8.64 8.08 -7.12
C PHE A 529 9.04 6.66 -6.72
N SER A 530 9.32 6.42 -5.43
CA SER A 530 9.73 5.11 -4.94
C SER A 530 8.54 4.15 -4.88
N GLY A 531 7.34 4.66 -4.57
CA GLY A 531 6.08 3.94 -4.59
C GLY A 531 5.99 2.81 -3.55
N ASN A 532 4.81 2.19 -3.49
CA ASN A 532 4.52 1.05 -2.61
C ASN A 532 4.33 -0.21 -3.45
N SER A 533 4.48 -1.38 -2.83
CA SER A 533 4.16 -2.67 -3.44
C SER A 533 2.66 -2.78 -3.67
N ALA A 534 2.23 -2.72 -4.94
CA ALA A 534 0.82 -2.87 -5.30
C ALA A 534 0.28 -4.27 -4.94
N ASN A 535 1.13 -5.30 -5.03
CA ASN A 535 0.78 -6.69 -4.78
C ASN A 535 0.53 -6.99 -3.29
N ASP A 536 0.96 -6.11 -2.38
CA ASP A 536 0.69 -6.27 -0.94
C ASP A 536 -0.45 -5.37 -0.46
N ILE A 537 -0.99 -4.53 -1.34
CA ILE A 537 -2.16 -3.71 -1.01
C ILE A 537 -3.39 -4.56 -1.26
N TRP A 538 -3.95 -5.05 -0.16
CA TRP A 538 -5.17 -5.82 -0.13
C TRP A 538 -5.91 -5.65 1.19
N PHE A 539 -7.19 -6.03 1.22
CA PHE A 539 -7.99 -6.04 2.44
C PHE A 539 -7.38 -7.01 3.47
N SER A 540 -7.42 -6.61 4.74
CA SER A 540 -6.94 -7.47 5.81
C SER A 540 -7.85 -8.69 5.99
N LEU A 541 -7.27 -9.89 5.97
CA LEU A 541 -7.98 -11.14 6.24
C LEU A 541 -8.17 -11.41 7.75
N THR A 542 -7.54 -10.61 8.64
CA THR A 542 -7.61 -10.83 10.09
C THR A 542 -8.89 -10.28 10.72
N ASN A 543 -9.51 -9.25 10.12
CA ASN A 543 -10.75 -8.61 10.59
C ASN A 543 -11.84 -8.70 9.52
N TYR A 544 -12.35 -9.90 9.24
CA TYR A 544 -13.38 -10.13 8.22
C TYR A 544 -14.75 -9.50 8.55
N ASP A 545 -14.98 -9.11 9.81
CA ASP A 545 -16.21 -8.43 10.23
C ASP A 545 -16.27 -6.97 9.73
N ILE A 546 -15.14 -6.25 9.77
CA ILE A 546 -15.01 -4.87 9.31
C ILE A 546 -13.88 -4.82 8.30
N PRO A 547 -14.18 -5.01 7.00
CA PRO A 547 -13.14 -5.01 6.00
C PRO A 547 -12.55 -3.62 5.88
N SER A 548 -11.24 -3.53 6.10
CA SER A 548 -10.49 -2.30 5.86
C SER A 548 -9.21 -2.62 5.08
N ILE A 549 -8.84 -1.70 4.20
CA ILE A 549 -7.51 -1.67 3.59
C ILE A 549 -6.71 -0.63 4.35
N VAL A 550 -5.57 -1.05 4.91
CA VAL A 550 -4.62 -0.11 5.50
C VAL A 550 -3.66 0.33 4.40
N PHE A 551 -4.02 1.40 3.68
CA PHE A 551 -3.25 1.89 2.53
C PHE A 551 -1.86 2.40 2.89
N ASP A 552 -1.64 2.79 4.14
CA ASP A 552 -0.41 3.32 4.70
C ASP A 552 0.38 2.29 5.54
N ALA A 553 0.05 0.99 5.43
CA ALA A 553 0.78 -0.08 6.14
C ALA A 553 2.26 -0.18 5.73
N GLN A 554 2.61 0.25 4.51
CA GLN A 554 3.97 0.27 3.99
C GLN A 554 4.69 1.61 4.23
N ASP A 555 4.01 2.60 4.81
CA ASP A 555 4.56 3.94 4.97
C ASP A 555 5.55 3.98 6.14
N ASN A 556 6.75 4.50 5.89
CA ASN A 556 7.76 4.71 6.89
C ASN A 556 7.39 5.88 7.81
N ILE A 557 7.48 5.63 9.10
CA ILE A 557 7.15 6.58 10.16
C ILE A 557 7.90 7.92 10.05
N PHE A 558 9.13 7.91 9.56
CA PHE A 558 10.01 9.07 9.48
C PHE A 558 9.98 9.77 8.12
N LEU A 559 9.38 9.15 7.09
CA LEU A 559 9.31 9.75 5.77
C LEU A 559 7.98 10.49 5.53
N PRO A 560 8.03 11.67 4.93
CA PRO A 560 6.86 12.38 4.45
C PRO A 560 6.31 11.75 3.16
N TYR A 561 4.99 11.70 3.08
CA TYR A 561 4.23 11.20 1.93
C TYR A 561 3.36 12.30 1.38
N VAL A 562 3.24 12.36 0.06
CA VAL A 562 2.37 13.33 -0.61
C VAL A 562 0.94 13.22 -0.09
N GLN A 563 0.35 14.37 0.22
CA GLN A 563 -1.02 14.47 0.69
C GLN A 563 -1.82 15.37 -0.24
N TYR A 564 -3.09 15.05 -0.44
CA TYR A 564 -4.05 15.94 -1.09
C TYR A 564 -5.01 16.53 -0.07
N THR A 565 -5.71 17.59 -0.48
CA THR A 565 -6.79 18.20 0.30
C THR A 565 -8.09 17.99 -0.47
N LEU A 566 -9.18 17.68 0.23
CA LEU A 566 -10.49 17.52 -0.39
C LEU A 566 -10.96 18.88 -0.92
N GLN A 567 -11.06 19.00 -2.25
CA GLN A 567 -11.57 20.19 -2.91
C GLN A 567 -13.00 19.98 -3.39
N THR A 568 -13.73 21.09 -3.46
CA THR A 568 -15.12 21.14 -3.94
C THR A 568 -15.22 22.05 -5.16
N ASP A 569 -16.19 21.77 -6.02
CA ASP A 569 -16.56 22.62 -7.14
C ASP A 569 -17.36 23.87 -6.69
N THR A 570 -17.80 24.67 -7.67
CA THR A 570 -18.61 25.89 -7.42
C THR A 570 -20.00 25.60 -6.85
N SER A 571 -20.43 24.34 -6.86
CA SER A 571 -21.72 23.87 -6.36
C SER A 571 -21.59 23.05 -5.08
N ASP A 572 -20.42 23.08 -4.44
CA ASP A 572 -20.05 22.38 -3.20
C ASP A 572 -19.99 20.85 -3.29
N PHE A 573 -19.89 20.29 -4.50
CA PHE A 573 -19.64 18.86 -4.70
C PHE A 573 -18.14 18.56 -4.71
N LEU A 574 -17.75 17.41 -4.16
CA LEU A 574 -16.35 16.98 -4.19
C LEU A 574 -15.91 16.61 -5.62
N TYR A 575 -14.70 17.00 -6.00
CA TYR A 575 -14.15 16.56 -7.29
C TYR A 575 -13.83 15.06 -7.28
N LYS A 576 -14.25 14.36 -8.34
CA LYS A 576 -14.00 12.91 -8.53
C LYS A 576 -12.52 12.52 -8.46
N ASN A 577 -11.63 13.41 -8.88
CA ASN A 577 -10.18 13.22 -8.94
C ASN A 577 -9.42 14.00 -7.85
N ASN A 578 -10.02 14.19 -6.68
CA ASN A 578 -9.36 14.88 -5.55
C ASN A 578 -7.98 14.28 -5.20
N TYR A 579 -7.79 12.98 -5.40
CA TYR A 579 -6.51 12.28 -5.18
C TYR A 579 -5.36 12.76 -6.09
N ASP A 580 -5.63 13.39 -7.23
CA ASP A 580 -4.61 13.99 -8.11
C ASP A 580 -4.33 15.47 -7.79
N LYS A 581 -5.05 16.05 -6.83
CA LYS A 581 -4.98 17.47 -6.47
C LYS A 581 -4.01 17.73 -5.32
N PHE A 582 -2.73 17.54 -5.60
CA PHE A 582 -1.63 17.89 -4.71
C PHE A 582 -0.54 18.65 -5.46
N ILE A 583 0.37 19.27 -4.74
CA ILE A 583 1.53 19.96 -5.33
C ILE A 583 2.49 18.89 -5.81
N LYS A 584 2.75 18.84 -7.12
CA LYS A 584 3.66 17.84 -7.68
C LYS A 584 5.06 17.98 -7.04
N PRO A 585 5.63 16.90 -6.47
CA PRO A 585 6.89 16.99 -5.74
C PRO A 585 8.11 17.38 -6.60
N ASP A 586 8.09 17.06 -7.89
CA ASP A 586 9.13 17.42 -8.87
C ASP A 586 9.42 18.93 -8.91
N LEU A 587 8.39 19.77 -8.71
CA LEU A 587 8.54 21.23 -8.61
C LEU A 587 9.52 21.64 -7.50
N PHE A 588 9.53 20.93 -6.37
CA PHE A 588 10.45 21.25 -5.27
C PHE A 588 11.89 20.94 -5.66
N ILE A 589 12.15 19.82 -6.34
CA ILE A 589 13.50 19.47 -6.81
C ILE A 589 14.04 20.55 -7.74
N TYR A 590 13.24 21.00 -8.72
CA TYR A 590 13.65 22.07 -9.62
C TYR A 590 13.92 23.39 -8.89
N LEU A 591 13.07 23.74 -7.92
CA LEU A 591 13.27 24.93 -7.10
C LEU A 591 14.59 24.86 -6.33
N TYR A 592 14.89 23.72 -5.69
CA TYR A 592 16.15 23.54 -4.95
C TYR A 592 17.36 23.60 -5.87
N LEU A 593 17.31 23.01 -7.06
CA LEU A 593 18.40 23.11 -8.05
C LEU A 593 18.68 24.56 -8.46
N ILE A 594 17.64 25.37 -8.66
CA ILE A 594 17.80 26.80 -8.98
C ILE A 594 18.43 27.54 -7.80
N VAL A 595 17.93 27.31 -6.58
CA VAL A 595 18.45 27.94 -5.38
C VAL A 595 19.91 27.56 -5.14
N THR A 596 20.28 26.28 -5.27
CA THR A 596 21.67 25.85 -5.06
C THR A 596 22.61 26.38 -6.13
N PHE A 597 22.17 26.53 -7.38
CA PHE A 597 22.96 27.18 -8.41
C PHE A 597 23.29 28.64 -8.05
N ILE A 598 22.32 29.38 -7.50
CA ILE A 598 22.52 30.75 -7.00
C ILE A 598 23.50 30.74 -5.81
N LEU A 599 23.34 29.82 -4.86
CA LEU A 599 24.23 29.70 -3.71
C LEU A 599 25.67 29.39 -4.14
N LEU A 600 25.86 28.47 -5.09
CA LEU A 600 27.17 28.12 -5.62
C LEU A 600 27.83 29.31 -6.34
N TYR A 601 27.04 30.11 -7.07
CA TYR A 601 27.52 31.34 -7.69
C TYR A 601 28.01 32.36 -6.64
N ILE A 602 27.24 32.57 -5.57
CA ILE A 602 27.62 33.45 -4.46
C ILE A 602 28.89 32.93 -3.76
N ALA A 603 28.96 31.63 -3.50
CA ALA A 603 30.10 30.97 -2.89
C ALA A 603 31.36 31.17 -3.74
N TYR A 604 31.27 30.93 -5.05
CA TYR A 604 32.37 31.18 -5.99
C TYR A 604 32.80 32.66 -6.00
N TYR A 605 31.85 33.59 -6.04
CA TYR A 605 32.16 35.02 -6.04
C TYR A 605 32.93 35.44 -4.79
N LYS A 606 32.53 34.95 -3.61
CA LYS A 606 33.27 35.18 -2.37
C LYS A 606 34.62 34.46 -2.37
N PHE A 607 34.67 33.21 -2.81
CA PHE A 607 35.91 32.44 -2.93
C PHE A 607 36.97 33.14 -3.78
N ARG A 608 36.56 33.79 -4.88
CA ARG A 608 37.45 34.60 -5.71
C ARG A 608 38.05 35.79 -4.95
N ARG A 609 37.41 36.29 -3.90
CA ARG A 609 37.86 37.44 -3.10
C ARG A 609 38.63 37.06 -1.84
N ILE A 610 38.63 35.78 -1.44
CA ILE A 610 39.44 35.30 -0.31
C ILE A 610 40.91 35.31 -0.74
N ASP A 611 41.78 35.92 0.07
CA ASP A 611 43.22 35.77 -0.07
C ASP A 611 43.61 34.36 0.41
N ILE A 612 44.08 33.54 -0.54
CA ILE A 612 44.64 32.19 -0.33
C ILE A 612 46.15 32.28 -0.50
#